data_AF-A0A4Q5UKK4-F1
#
_entry.id   AF-A0A4Q5UKK4-F1
#
_cell.length_a   1.000
_cell.length_b   1.000
_cell.length_c   1.000
_cell.angle_alpha   90.00
_cell.angle_beta   90.00
_cell.angle_gamma   90.00
#
_symmetry.space_group_name_H-M   'P 1'
#
loop_
_entity.id
_entity.type
_entity.pdbx_description
1 polymer ?
#
loop_
_entity_poly.entity_id
_entity_poly.type
_entity_poly.pdbx_seq_one_letter_code
_entity_poly.pdbx_strand_id
1 'polypeptide(L)' 'MMNRKDFLLGAALLPTLSFKEAADKKRKSFSVAHITDIHVKPGLIPEKGMATVLHAIQTSTTKAAFIINTGDAIMDALVE' A
#
# COMPACT_ATOMS: atom_id res chain seq x y z
N MET A 1 25.38 -48.59 17.06
CA MET A 1 24.87 -49.06 15.75
C MET A 1 23.41 -48.64 15.67
N MET A 2 23.05 -47.71 14.78
CA MET A 2 21.69 -47.16 14.74
C MET A 2 20.75 -48.16 14.09
N ASN A 3 19.57 -48.39 14.69
CA ASN A 3 18.61 -49.36 14.18
C ASN A 3 17.91 -48.79 12.94
N ARG A 4 17.89 -49.57 11.86
CA ARG A 4 17.22 -49.23 10.58
C ARG A 4 15.75 -48.79 10.74
N LYS A 5 15.09 -49.22 11.81
CA LYS A 5 13.71 -48.87 12.14
C LYS A 5 13.60 -47.41 12.61
N ASP A 6 14.59 -46.94 13.37
CA ASP A 6 14.63 -45.58 13.92
C ASP A 6 14.89 -44.55 12.80
N PHE A 7 15.69 -44.93 11.80
CA PHE A 7 15.93 -44.11 10.61
C PHE A 7 14.66 -43.94 9.75
N LEU A 8 13.90 -45.02 9.55
CA LEU A 8 12.66 -44.98 8.77
C LEU A 8 11.54 -44.20 9.49
N LEU A 9 11.47 -44.30 10.82
CA LEU A 9 10.55 -43.51 11.65
C LEU A 9 10.88 -42.01 11.61
N GLY A 10 12.17 -41.64 11.63
CA GLY A 10 12.59 -40.25 11.48
C GLY A 10 12.33 -39.68 10.08
N ALA A 11 12.46 -40.49 9.03
CA ALA A 11 12.22 -40.07 7.65
C ALA A 11 10.72 -39.92 7.32
N ALA A 12 9.84 -40.70 7.95
CA ALA A 12 8.40 -40.64 7.73
C ALA A 12 7.72 -39.38 8.33
N LEU A 13 8.40 -38.65 9.22
CA LEU A 13 7.90 -37.41 9.83
C LEU A 13 8.31 -36.13 9.06
N LEU A 14 9.17 -36.25 8.05
CA LEU A 14 9.60 -35.11 7.21
C LEU A 14 8.59 -34.62 6.15
N PRO A 15 7.71 -35.43 5.54
CA PRO A 15 6.89 -34.97 4.43
C PRO A 15 5.67 -34.13 4.85
N THR A 16 5.40 -33.97 6.16
CA THR A 16 4.29 -33.13 6.65
C THR A 16 4.65 -31.65 6.79
N LEU A 17 5.92 -31.28 6.61
CA LEU A 17 6.41 -29.90 6.77
C LEU A 17 6.57 -29.12 5.47
N SER A 18 6.22 -29.69 4.31
CA SER A 18 6.32 -28.99 3.04
C SER A 18 4.94 -28.80 2.40
N PHE A 19 4.76 -27.68 1.70
CA PHE A 19 3.55 -27.21 1.01
C PHE A 19 2.59 -26.23 1.74
N LYS A 20 3.11 -25.38 2.64
CA LYS A 20 2.36 -24.19 3.10
C LYS A 20 2.99 -22.85 2.71
N GLU A 21 3.72 -22.80 1.59
CA GLU A 21 4.44 -21.57 1.18
C GLU A 21 4.08 -21.07 -0.24
N ALA A 22 3.05 -21.63 -0.87
CA ALA A 22 2.61 -21.20 -2.21
C ALA A 22 1.24 -20.51 -2.23
N ALA A 23 0.47 -20.53 -1.14
CA ALA A 23 -0.77 -19.78 -1.01
C ALA A 23 -0.48 -18.48 -0.24
N ASP A 24 -0.93 -17.35 -0.75
CA ASP A 24 -0.88 -16.02 -0.12
C ASP A 24 0.39 -15.16 -0.19
N LYS A 25 1.20 -15.26 -1.27
CA LYS A 25 1.82 -14.01 -1.78
C LYS A 25 0.73 -13.19 -2.49
N LYS A 26 -0.17 -12.60 -1.69
CA LYS A 26 -1.16 -11.61 -2.15
C LYS A 26 -0.38 -10.58 -2.98
N ARG A 27 -0.63 -10.53 -4.30
CA ARG A 27 0.05 -9.59 -5.21
C ARG A 27 -0.09 -8.21 -4.58
N LYS A 28 1.04 -7.52 -4.35
CA LYS A 28 1.01 -6.16 -3.79
C LYS A 28 0.10 -5.32 -4.69
N SER A 29 -1.04 -4.87 -4.14
CA SER A 29 -1.95 -4.02 -4.88
C SER A 29 -1.24 -2.71 -5.16
N PHE A 30 -1.13 -2.35 -6.44
CA PHE A 30 -0.66 -1.04 -6.84
C PHE A 30 -1.84 -0.08 -6.82
N SER A 31 -1.70 1.02 -6.09
CA SER A 31 -2.77 2.01 -5.93
C SER A 31 -2.20 3.40 -6.12
N VAL A 32 -2.97 4.27 -6.76
CA VAL A 32 -2.59 5.65 -7.05
C VAL A 32 -3.69 6.55 -6.53
N ALA A 33 -3.31 7.61 -5.82
CA ALA A 33 -4.25 8.67 -5.46
C ALA A 33 -4.24 9.72 -6.56
N HIS A 34 -5.40 9.98 -7.18
CA HIS A 34 -5.56 11.03 -8.18
C HIS A 34 -6.30 12.20 -7.55
N ILE A 35 -5.68 13.37 -7.58
CA ILE A 35 -6.25 14.65 -7.12
C ILE A 35 -6.20 15.66 -8.27
N THR A 36 -7.14 16.59 -8.31
CA THR A 36 -7.27 17.60 -9.37
C THR A 36 -8.04 18.80 -8.82
N ASP A 37 -8.02 19.92 -9.55
CA ASP A 37 -8.86 21.10 -9.27
C ASP A 37 -8.73 21.56 -7.81
N ILE A 38 -7.49 21.54 -7.30
CA ILE A 38 -7.19 21.88 -5.91
C ILE A 38 -7.48 23.37 -5.69
N HIS A 39 -7.19 24.19 -6.70
CA HIS A 39 -7.33 25.65 -6.66
C HIS A 39 -6.90 26.24 -5.31
N VAL A 40 -5.68 25.91 -4.87
CA VAL A 40 -5.19 26.39 -3.59
C VAL A 40 -4.99 27.90 -3.65
N LYS A 41 -5.37 28.59 -2.58
CA LYS A 41 -5.10 30.01 -2.38
C LYS A 41 -4.68 30.25 -0.93
N PRO A 42 -3.95 31.34 -0.62
CA PRO A 42 -3.64 31.67 0.75
C PRO A 42 -4.89 31.77 1.62
N GLY A 43 -4.85 31.18 2.81
CA GLY A 43 -5.94 31.28 3.78
C GLY A 43 -6.19 29.99 4.55
N LEU A 44 -6.68 30.16 5.78
CA LEU A 44 -6.88 29.07 6.73
C LEU A 44 -7.77 27.93 6.18
N ILE A 45 -8.83 28.27 5.44
CA ILE A 45 -9.80 27.29 4.92
C ILE A 45 -9.18 26.45 3.77
N PRO A 46 -8.65 27.05 2.68
CA PRO A 46 -7.97 26.30 1.62
C PRO A 46 -6.86 25.38 2.14
N GLU A 47 -6.00 25.90 3.02
CA GLU A 47 -4.88 25.15 3.59
C GLU A 47 -5.36 23.97 4.43
N LYS A 48 -6.39 24.18 5.27
CA LYS A 48 -7.01 23.11 6.07
C LYS A 48 -7.68 22.05 5.19
N GLY A 49 -8.32 22.47 4.10
CA GLY A 49 -8.93 21.55 3.12
C GLY A 49 -7.88 20.64 2.48
N MET A 50 -6.79 21.23 1.98
CA MET A 50 -5.66 20.50 1.41
C MET A 50 -5.03 19.53 2.42
N ALA A 51 -4.78 19.99 3.65
CA ALA A 51 -4.26 19.14 4.72
C ALA A 51 -5.19 17.96 5.03
N THR A 52 -6.50 18.19 5.06
CA THR A 52 -7.50 17.15 5.30
C THR A 52 -7.44 16.04 4.25
N VAL A 53 -7.35 16.41 2.96
CA VAL A 53 -7.24 15.45 1.86
C VAL A 53 -5.93 14.65 1.93
N LEU A 54 -4.81 15.32 2.18
CA LEU A 54 -3.51 14.64 2.31
C LEU A 54 -3.49 13.67 3.51
N HIS A 55 -4.07 14.06 4.65
CA HIS A 55 -4.22 13.17 5.80
C HIS A 55 -5.15 12.00 5.51
N ALA A 56 -6.23 12.19 4.75
CA ALA A 56 -7.11 11.11 4.31
C ALA A 56 -6.37 10.10 3.43
N ILE A 57 -5.55 10.56 2.48
CA ILE A 57 -4.70 9.69 1.65
C ILE A 57 -3.70 8.93 2.51
N GLN A 58 -3.04 9.61 3.45
CA GLN A 58 -2.05 9.01 4.35
C GLN A 58 -2.67 7.92 5.25
N THR A 59 -3.86 8.17 5.78
CA THR A 59 -4.53 7.29 6.76
C THR A 59 -5.38 6.20 6.12
N SER A 60 -5.64 6.28 4.81
CA SER A 60 -6.36 5.25 4.06
C SER A 60 -5.78 3.85 4.26
N THR A 61 -6.67 2.86 4.38
CA THR A 61 -6.32 1.43 4.42
C THR A 61 -5.63 1.00 3.12
N THR A 62 -6.04 1.59 1.99
CA THR A 62 -5.41 1.40 0.69
C THR A 62 -4.25 2.40 0.56
N LYS A 63 -3.02 1.92 0.74
CA LYS A 63 -1.83 2.77 0.62
C LYS A 63 -1.54 3.09 -0.85
N ALA A 64 -1.70 4.36 -1.20
CA ALA A 64 -1.26 4.86 -2.49
C ALA A 64 0.28 4.77 -2.60
N ALA A 65 0.77 4.29 -3.74
CA ALA A 65 2.19 4.25 -4.05
C ALA A 65 2.74 5.64 -4.41
N PHE A 66 1.90 6.48 -5.02
CA PHE A 66 2.15 7.89 -5.28
C PHE A 66 0.83 8.64 -5.54
N ILE A 67 0.94 9.97 -5.59
CA ILE A 67 -0.16 10.89 -5.86
C ILE A 67 0.07 11.49 -7.26
N ILE A 68 -0.98 11.53 -8.09
CA ILE A 68 -1.02 12.26 -9.36
C ILE A 68 -1.88 13.51 -9.16
N ASN A 69 -1.32 14.67 -9.49
CA ASN A 69 -2.08 15.92 -9.65
C ASN A 69 -2.11 16.28 -11.14
N THR A 70 -3.30 16.37 -11.74
CA THR A 70 -3.47 16.60 -13.20
C THR A 70 -3.57 18.06 -13.62
N GLY A 71 -3.58 19.01 -12.69
CA GLY A 71 -3.61 20.43 -13.02
C GLY A 71 -4.53 21.23 -12.13
N ASP A 72 -4.67 22.50 -12.49
CA ASP A 72 -5.49 23.50 -11.79
C ASP A 72 -5.23 23.55 -10.28
N ALA A 73 -3.94 23.63 -9.94
CA ALA A 73 -3.46 23.49 -8.58
C ALA A 73 -3.56 24.80 -7.78
N ILE A 74 -3.46 25.95 -8.46
CA ILE A 74 -3.36 27.28 -7.84
C ILE A 74 -4.57 28.09 -8.31
N MET A 75 -5.35 28.62 -7.37
CA MET A 75 -6.47 29.50 -7.67
C MET A 75 -5.95 30.76 -8.36
N ASP A 76 -6.64 31.21 -9.41
CA ASP A 76 -6.37 32.50 -10.07
C ASP A 76 -4.92 32.64 -10.57
N ALA A 77 -4.27 31.53 -10.93
CA ALA A 77 -2.86 31.49 -11.33
C ALA A 77 -2.52 32.35 -12.55
N LEU A 78 -3.51 32.68 -13.38
CA LEU A 78 -3.40 33.47 -14.61
C LEU A 78 -4.09 34.84 -14.51
N VAL A 79 -4.48 35.28 -13.31
CA VAL A 79 -5.03 36.62 -13.13
C VAL A 79 -3.90 37.64 -13.23
N GLU A 80 -3.98 38.53 -14.23
CA GLU A 80 -3.11 39.71 -14.40
C GLU A 80 -3.31 40.75 -13.30
#